data_AF-A0A2H4HID6-F1
#
_entry.id   AF-A0A2H4HID6-F1
#
_cell.length_a   1.000
_cell.length_b   1.000
_cell.length_c   1.000
_cell.angle_alpha   90.00
_cell.angle_beta   90.00
_cell.angle_gamma   90.00
#
_symmetry.space_group_name_H-M   'P 1'
#
loop_
_entity.id
_entity.type
_entity.pdbx_description
1 polymer ?
#
loop_
_entity_poly.entity_id
_entity_poly.type
_entity_poly.pdbx_seq_one_letter_code
_entity_poly.pdbx_strand_id
1 'polypeptide(L)'
;MKRFKGSEMSKKIGKESLSLGLKKEIVKFKSMYREPEFRLIFQLDIVRGLKISFSCLGYLVWLFIARVGWSNAYSFYKLFAGTDRLKESLEVKEALNILGSLAFSLFIFALFILQVGKIMMSTNDNYINYLKPFQKGIKIICRQGTVLFLLSLYEHEIHFQNYYNTTTKLGAFLLLYLVSNIAEKMLFKHIVKQVFSDIQKESYCLKTPYGNLKNVELFLFKMDSKWDKYIYRSKEVFLTGSYNETLQESLYDTGAIFNNEPMVLKDFFGDYELVWNPKQLSEQGAENEFAEVH
;
A
#
# COMPACT_ATOMS: atom_id res chain seq x y z
N MET A 1 21.25 -32.56 43.23
CA MET A 1 20.95 -31.61 42.13
C MET A 1 20.23 -30.38 42.69
N LYS A 2 20.93 -29.25 42.87
CA LYS A 2 20.29 -27.97 43.24
C LYS A 2 19.86 -27.26 41.95
N ARG A 3 18.55 -27.10 41.75
CA ARG A 3 17.98 -26.33 40.63
C ARG A 3 18.34 -24.85 40.79
N PHE A 4 18.90 -24.25 39.73
CA PHE A 4 19.25 -22.84 39.63
C PHE A 4 18.03 -21.92 39.86
N LYS A 5 18.10 -21.06 40.89
CA LYS A 5 17.18 -19.94 41.19
C LYS A 5 17.36 -18.72 40.27
N GLY A 6 18.11 -18.84 39.17
CA GLY A 6 18.48 -17.72 38.30
C GLY A 6 17.50 -17.37 37.19
N SER A 7 16.54 -18.24 36.84
CA SER A 7 15.70 -18.03 35.64
C SER A 7 14.47 -17.14 35.87
N GLU A 8 13.95 -17.05 37.10
CA GLU A 8 12.78 -16.21 37.41
C GLU A 8 13.14 -14.72 37.59
N MET A 9 14.32 -14.43 38.16
CA MET A 9 14.79 -13.04 38.35
C MET A 9 15.13 -12.37 37.01
N SER A 10 15.77 -13.10 36.09
CA SER A 10 16.07 -12.63 34.73
C SER A 10 14.79 -12.29 33.93
N LYS A 11 13.74 -13.12 34.02
CA LYS A 11 12.44 -12.87 33.36
C LYS A 11 11.68 -11.69 33.97
N LYS A 12 11.78 -11.43 35.28
CA LYS A 12 11.17 -10.26 35.93
C LYS A 12 11.85 -8.95 35.55
N ILE A 13 13.18 -8.91 35.54
CA ILE A 13 13.96 -7.73 35.14
C ILE A 13 13.74 -7.40 33.66
N GLY A 14 13.64 -8.42 32.80
CA GLY A 14 13.27 -8.27 31.39
C GLY A 14 11.86 -7.67 31.19
N LYS A 15 10.87 -8.06 31.99
CA LYS A 15 9.51 -7.50 31.91
C LYS A 15 9.42 -6.07 32.47
N GLU A 16 10.12 -5.76 33.56
CA GLU A 16 10.14 -4.42 34.14
C GLU A 16 10.84 -3.41 33.23
N SER A 17 11.99 -3.78 32.65
CA SER A 17 12.69 -2.93 31.67
C SER A 17 11.87 -2.71 30.39
N LEU A 18 11.17 -3.74 29.89
CA LEU A 18 10.25 -3.60 28.75
C LEU A 18 9.07 -2.66 29.09
N SER A 19 8.52 -2.78 30.31
CA SER A 19 7.41 -1.94 30.77
C SER A 19 7.82 -0.47 30.96
N LEU A 20 9.05 -0.22 31.41
CA LEU A 20 9.64 1.11 31.54
C LEU A 20 9.95 1.72 30.16
N GLY A 21 10.42 0.90 29.21
CA GLY A 21 10.61 1.31 27.81
C GLY A 21 9.30 1.70 27.14
N LEU A 22 8.25 0.87 27.29
CA LEU A 22 6.91 1.16 26.77
C LEU A 22 6.32 2.45 27.36
N LYS A 23 6.47 2.68 28.67
CA LYS A 23 6.01 3.93 29.30
C LYS A 23 6.73 5.16 28.74
N LYS A 24 8.04 5.08 28.49
CA LYS A 24 8.81 6.19 27.88
C LYS A 24 8.34 6.47 26.45
N GLU A 25 8.15 5.44 25.63
CA GLU A 25 7.64 5.59 24.27
C GLU A 25 6.22 6.16 24.23
N ILE A 26 5.32 5.75 25.15
CA ILE A 26 3.97 6.31 25.26
C ILE A 26 4.01 7.80 25.61
N VAL A 27 4.91 8.21 26.53
CA VAL A 27 5.06 9.63 26.89
C VAL A 27 5.57 10.44 25.70
N LYS A 28 6.58 9.93 24.99
CA LYS A 28 7.13 10.54 23.77
C LYS A 28 6.07 10.66 22.66
N PHE A 29 5.29 9.61 22.44
CA PHE A 29 4.18 9.63 21.50
C PHE A 29 3.13 10.67 21.89
N LYS A 30 2.74 10.74 23.18
CA LYS A 30 1.79 11.75 23.66
C LYS A 30 2.29 13.18 23.45
N SER A 31 3.60 13.44 23.62
CA SER A 31 4.15 14.75 23.32
C SER A 31 4.11 15.06 21.83
N MET A 32 4.50 14.10 20.97
CA MET A 32 4.44 14.28 19.51
C MET A 32 3.00 14.47 19.01
N TYR A 33 2.02 13.74 19.57
CA TYR A 33 0.60 13.86 19.21
C TYR A 33 -0.04 15.23 19.53
N ARG A 34 0.60 16.03 20.38
CA ARG A 34 0.18 17.41 20.62
C ARG A 34 0.56 18.34 19.46
N GLU A 35 1.56 17.96 18.67
CA GLU A 35 2.02 18.72 17.52
C GLU A 35 1.01 18.54 16.37
N PRO A 36 0.46 19.64 15.79
CA PRO A 36 -0.55 19.57 14.74
C PRO A 36 -0.10 18.77 13.52
N GLU A 37 1.16 18.92 13.10
CA GLU A 37 1.73 18.29 11.91
C GLU A 37 1.83 16.78 12.10
N PHE A 38 2.35 16.33 13.25
CA PHE A 38 2.42 14.91 13.59
C PHE A 38 1.03 14.28 13.68
N ARG A 39 0.04 15.02 14.18
CA ARG A 39 -1.33 14.52 14.23
C ARG A 39 -1.88 14.24 12.84
N LEU A 40 -1.61 15.11 11.86
CA LEU A 40 -2.01 14.90 10.47
C LEU A 40 -1.32 13.70 9.85
N ILE A 41 -0.01 13.55 10.06
CA ILE A 41 0.75 12.38 9.62
C ILE A 41 0.18 11.10 10.23
N PHE A 42 -0.05 11.10 11.54
CA PHE A 42 -0.61 9.93 12.22
C PHE A 42 -2.04 9.60 11.77
N GLN A 43 -2.86 10.60 11.45
CA GLN A 43 -4.18 10.39 10.85
C GLN A 43 -4.05 9.73 9.46
N LEU A 44 -3.11 10.20 8.64
CA LEU A 44 -2.80 9.58 7.35
C LEU A 44 -2.39 8.11 7.55
N ASP A 45 -1.50 7.83 8.49
CA ASP A 45 -1.06 6.46 8.82
C ASP A 45 -2.22 5.55 9.25
N ILE A 46 -3.14 6.04 10.09
CA ILE A 46 -4.34 5.28 10.48
C ILE A 46 -5.17 4.93 9.24
N VAL A 47 -5.43 5.91 8.37
CA VAL A 47 -6.23 5.69 7.16
C VAL A 47 -5.54 4.71 6.21
N ARG A 48 -4.21 4.78 6.07
CA ARG A 48 -3.40 3.80 5.31
C ARG A 48 -3.53 2.41 5.91
N GLY A 49 -3.37 2.28 7.23
CA GLY A 49 -3.54 1.01 7.94
C GLY A 49 -4.92 0.38 7.71
N LEU A 50 -5.99 1.21 7.72
CA LEU A 50 -7.35 0.78 7.37
C LEU A 50 -7.45 0.34 5.91
N LYS A 51 -6.93 1.13 4.97
CA LYS A 51 -6.93 0.78 3.54
C LYS A 51 -6.19 -0.52 3.26
N ILE A 52 -5.02 -0.74 3.86
CA ILE A 52 -4.26 -2.00 3.73
C ILE A 52 -5.08 -3.16 4.30
N SER A 53 -5.64 -2.99 5.51
CA SER A 53 -6.47 -4.02 6.16
C SER A 53 -7.68 -4.39 5.30
N PHE A 54 -8.37 -3.37 4.75
CA PHE A 54 -9.47 -3.59 3.82
C PHE A 54 -8.97 -4.25 2.54
N SER A 55 -7.85 -3.83 1.96
CA SER A 55 -7.29 -4.47 0.76
C SER A 55 -7.05 -5.97 0.97
N CYS A 56 -6.46 -6.36 2.12
CA CYS A 56 -6.27 -7.76 2.49
C CYS A 56 -7.60 -8.51 2.59
N LEU A 57 -8.60 -7.94 3.27
CA LEU A 57 -9.95 -8.51 3.35
C LEU A 57 -10.60 -8.64 1.96
N GLY A 58 -10.39 -7.67 1.07
CA GLY A 58 -10.89 -7.69 -0.30
C GLY A 58 -10.30 -8.82 -1.12
N TYR A 59 -9.00 -9.10 -0.96
CA TYR A 59 -8.37 -10.27 -1.56
C TYR A 59 -8.94 -11.59 -1.04
N LEU A 60 -9.19 -11.70 0.28
CA LEU A 60 -9.81 -12.89 0.86
C LEU A 60 -11.24 -13.11 0.33
N VAL A 61 -12.01 -12.03 0.22
CA VAL A 61 -13.34 -12.03 -0.39
C VAL A 61 -13.28 -12.48 -1.84
N TRP A 62 -12.33 -11.96 -2.62
CA TRP A 62 -12.19 -12.31 -4.03
C TRP A 62 -11.80 -13.78 -4.21
N LEU A 63 -10.91 -14.29 -3.37
CA LEU A 63 -10.58 -15.72 -3.30
C LEU A 63 -11.80 -16.58 -2.94
N PHE A 64 -12.64 -16.11 -2.00
CA PHE A 64 -13.89 -16.79 -1.65
C PHE A 64 -14.86 -16.85 -2.83
N ILE A 65 -15.10 -15.71 -3.51
CA ILE A 65 -15.95 -15.66 -4.71
C ILE A 65 -15.41 -16.61 -5.79
N ALA A 66 -14.10 -16.57 -6.05
CA ALA A 66 -13.48 -17.46 -7.01
C ALA A 66 -13.66 -18.93 -6.65
N ARG A 67 -13.44 -19.30 -5.38
CA ARG A 67 -13.67 -20.67 -4.89
C ARG A 67 -15.11 -21.12 -5.14
N VAL A 68 -16.09 -20.27 -4.84
CA VAL A 68 -17.51 -20.57 -5.09
C VAL A 68 -17.75 -20.80 -6.58
N GLY A 69 -17.23 -19.95 -7.46
CA GLY A 69 -17.35 -20.13 -8.91
C GLY A 69 -16.73 -21.44 -9.41
N TRP A 70 -15.50 -21.74 -8.99
CA TRP A 70 -14.83 -23.01 -9.32
C TRP A 70 -15.58 -24.23 -8.78
N SER A 71 -16.21 -24.12 -7.60
CA SER A 71 -17.01 -25.21 -7.03
C SER A 71 -18.34 -25.43 -7.75
N ASN A 72 -18.72 -24.52 -8.65
CA ASN A 72 -19.93 -24.59 -9.47
C ASN A 72 -19.58 -24.63 -10.97
N ALA A 73 -18.46 -25.27 -11.33
CA ALA A 73 -17.98 -25.36 -12.70
C ALA A 73 -18.99 -26.01 -13.67
N TYR A 74 -19.95 -26.82 -13.17
CA TYR A 74 -21.04 -27.35 -13.98
C TYR A 74 -21.85 -26.27 -14.72
N SER A 75 -21.99 -25.07 -14.15
CA SER A 75 -22.73 -23.97 -14.79
C SER A 75 -22.15 -23.59 -16.15
N PHE A 76 -20.84 -23.73 -16.34
CA PHE A 76 -20.21 -23.51 -17.63
C PHE A 76 -20.65 -24.58 -18.63
N TYR A 77 -20.65 -25.86 -18.24
CA TYR A 77 -21.09 -26.97 -19.10
C TYR A 77 -22.57 -26.84 -19.50
N LYS A 78 -23.43 -26.50 -18.54
CA LYS A 78 -24.88 -26.30 -18.75
C LYS A 78 -25.18 -25.29 -19.86
N LEU A 79 -24.40 -24.22 -19.93
CA LEU A 79 -24.56 -23.14 -20.91
C LEU A 79 -24.31 -23.61 -22.36
N PHE A 80 -23.47 -24.62 -22.57
CA PHE A 80 -23.16 -25.18 -23.89
C PHE A 80 -23.94 -26.46 -24.22
N ALA A 81 -24.34 -27.25 -23.22
CA ALA A 81 -25.03 -28.52 -23.44
C ALA A 81 -26.49 -28.35 -23.93
N GLY A 82 -27.08 -27.17 -23.72
CA GLY A 82 -28.48 -26.88 -24.07
C GLY A 82 -29.47 -27.65 -23.20
N THR A 83 -30.64 -27.06 -22.94
CA THR A 83 -31.65 -27.59 -22.01
C THR A 83 -32.21 -28.96 -22.37
N ASP A 84 -32.07 -29.41 -23.63
CA ASP A 84 -32.74 -30.61 -24.14
C ASP A 84 -31.92 -31.91 -23.96
N ARG A 85 -30.64 -31.83 -23.54
CA ARG A 85 -29.81 -33.01 -23.19
C ARG A 85 -29.66 -33.23 -21.68
N LEU A 86 -30.31 -32.40 -20.86
CA LEU A 86 -30.21 -32.36 -19.39
C LEU A 86 -30.89 -33.51 -18.62
N LYS A 87 -31.18 -34.63 -19.28
CA LYS A 87 -31.35 -35.92 -18.59
C LYS A 87 -30.00 -36.55 -18.20
N GLU A 88 -28.89 -35.95 -18.62
CA GLU A 88 -27.54 -36.30 -18.16
C GLU A 88 -27.42 -36.10 -16.64
N SER A 89 -26.99 -37.18 -15.98
CA SER A 89 -27.23 -37.54 -14.59
C SER A 89 -26.67 -36.54 -13.57
N LEU A 90 -27.27 -36.54 -12.38
CA LEU A 90 -26.77 -35.90 -11.15
C LEU A 90 -25.25 -36.12 -10.97
N GLU A 91 -24.76 -37.29 -11.38
CA GLU A 91 -23.35 -37.70 -11.34
C GLU A 91 -22.44 -36.79 -12.19
N VAL A 92 -22.87 -36.34 -13.37
CA VAL A 92 -22.07 -35.44 -14.23
C VAL A 92 -21.92 -34.07 -13.59
N LYS A 93 -23.02 -33.56 -12.99
CA LYS A 93 -23.02 -32.30 -12.24
C LYS A 93 -22.08 -32.38 -11.04
N GLU A 94 -22.19 -33.43 -10.24
CA GLU A 94 -21.33 -33.65 -9.08
C GLU A 94 -19.86 -33.79 -9.49
N ALA A 95 -19.57 -34.58 -10.52
CA ALA A 95 -18.21 -34.78 -11.02
C ALA A 95 -17.56 -33.47 -11.46
N LEU A 96 -18.26 -32.65 -12.25
CA LEU A 96 -17.73 -31.36 -12.74
C LEU A 96 -17.52 -30.35 -11.61
N ASN A 97 -18.42 -30.30 -10.63
CA ASN A 97 -18.26 -29.42 -9.46
C ASN A 97 -17.10 -29.85 -8.56
N ILE A 98 -16.93 -31.17 -8.34
CA ILE A 98 -15.79 -31.73 -7.60
C ILE A 98 -14.48 -31.42 -8.33
N LEU A 99 -14.43 -31.63 -9.65
CA LEU A 99 -13.26 -31.31 -10.47
C LEU A 99 -12.88 -29.84 -10.38
N GLY A 100 -13.85 -28.93 -10.47
CA GLY A 100 -13.60 -27.49 -10.34
C GLY A 100 -13.07 -27.10 -8.96
N SER A 101 -13.64 -27.67 -7.88
CA SER A 101 -13.17 -27.45 -6.50
C SER A 101 -11.72 -27.97 -6.29
N LEU A 102 -11.41 -29.15 -6.83
CA LEU A 102 -10.06 -29.72 -6.80
C LEU A 102 -9.08 -28.85 -7.60
N ALA A 103 -9.45 -28.41 -8.80
CA ALA A 103 -8.62 -27.56 -9.65
C ALA A 103 -8.25 -26.25 -8.95
N PHE A 104 -9.21 -25.57 -8.32
CA PHE A 104 -8.94 -24.35 -7.53
C PHE A 104 -7.90 -24.62 -6.44
N SER A 105 -8.09 -25.69 -5.67
CA SER A 105 -7.20 -26.05 -4.56
C SER A 105 -5.79 -26.38 -5.07
N LEU A 106 -5.69 -27.15 -6.15
CA LEU A 106 -4.42 -27.55 -6.76
C LEU A 106 -3.67 -26.34 -7.35
N PHE A 107 -4.36 -25.41 -8.02
CA PHE A 107 -3.71 -24.22 -8.57
C PHE A 107 -3.13 -23.31 -7.48
N ILE A 108 -3.86 -23.11 -6.39
CA ILE A 108 -3.35 -22.34 -5.24
C ILE A 108 -2.16 -23.05 -4.58
N PHE A 109 -2.26 -24.37 -4.39
CA PHE A 109 -1.19 -25.17 -3.80
C PHE A 109 0.08 -25.18 -4.67
N ALA A 110 -0.07 -25.35 -5.98
CA ALA A 110 1.03 -25.30 -6.93
C ALA A 110 1.71 -23.93 -6.95
N LEU A 111 0.94 -22.83 -6.95
CA LEU A 111 1.51 -21.49 -6.83
C LEU A 111 2.29 -21.32 -5.53
N PHE A 112 1.77 -21.82 -4.41
CA PHE A 112 2.48 -21.72 -3.13
C PHE A 112 3.80 -22.49 -3.15
N ILE A 113 3.80 -23.75 -3.59
CA ILE A 113 5.01 -24.58 -3.69
C ILE A 113 6.05 -23.93 -4.61
N LEU A 114 5.63 -23.47 -5.79
CA LEU A 114 6.53 -22.84 -6.75
C LEU A 114 7.19 -21.58 -6.18
N GLN A 115 6.49 -20.83 -5.32
CA GLN A 115 7.07 -19.65 -4.69
C GLN A 115 7.96 -19.98 -3.50
N VAL A 116 7.56 -20.90 -2.64
CA VAL A 116 8.42 -21.36 -1.54
C VAL A 116 9.72 -21.91 -2.09
N GLY A 117 9.66 -22.73 -3.15
CA GLY A 117 10.85 -23.24 -3.84
C GLY A 117 11.75 -22.13 -4.38
N LYS A 118 11.18 -21.11 -5.03
CA LYS A 118 11.94 -19.95 -5.53
C LYS A 118 12.59 -19.13 -4.43
N ILE A 119 11.88 -18.89 -3.33
CA ILE A 119 12.41 -18.14 -2.18
C ILE A 119 13.57 -18.92 -1.53
N MET A 120 13.44 -20.25 -1.37
CA MET A 120 14.50 -21.08 -0.80
C MET A 120 15.74 -21.18 -1.68
N MET A 121 15.60 -21.06 -3.01
CA MET A 121 16.72 -21.10 -3.97
C MET A 121 17.33 -19.72 -4.27
N SER A 122 16.74 -18.65 -3.76
CA SER A 122 17.17 -17.28 -4.01
C SER A 122 18.38 -16.87 -3.17
N THR A 123 19.41 -16.32 -3.81
CA THR A 123 20.51 -15.60 -3.16
C THR A 123 20.37 -14.07 -3.25
N ASN A 124 19.22 -13.56 -3.71
CA ASN A 124 19.01 -12.14 -4.02
C ASN A 124 18.09 -11.47 -2.99
N ASP A 125 18.45 -10.28 -2.52
CA ASP A 125 17.78 -9.58 -1.41
C ASP A 125 16.46 -8.91 -1.80
N ASN A 126 16.12 -8.83 -3.09
CA ASN A 126 14.92 -8.13 -3.54
C ASN A 126 13.67 -9.04 -3.55
N TYR A 127 13.14 -9.28 -2.35
CA TYR A 127 11.99 -10.16 -2.07
C TYR A 127 10.74 -9.84 -2.91
N ILE A 128 10.54 -8.58 -3.30
CA ILE A 128 9.39 -8.11 -4.09
C ILE A 128 9.31 -8.79 -5.45
N ASN A 129 10.46 -9.07 -6.09
CA ASN A 129 10.47 -9.68 -7.42
C ASN A 129 9.99 -11.14 -7.41
N TYR A 130 10.09 -11.84 -6.27
CA TYR A 130 9.55 -13.20 -6.11
C TYR A 130 8.02 -13.20 -5.94
N LEU A 131 7.45 -12.14 -5.36
CA LEU A 131 6.01 -12.03 -5.15
C LEU A 131 5.24 -11.63 -6.41
N LYS A 132 5.85 -10.93 -7.38
CA LYS A 132 5.18 -10.48 -8.62
C LYS A 132 4.53 -11.64 -9.41
N PRO A 133 5.22 -12.77 -9.71
CA PRO A 133 4.60 -13.89 -10.40
C PRO A 133 3.49 -14.57 -9.57
N PHE A 134 3.62 -14.60 -8.24
CA PHE A 134 2.61 -15.17 -7.34
C PHE A 134 1.30 -14.37 -7.43
N GLN A 135 1.42 -13.05 -7.31
CA GLN A 135 0.31 -12.13 -7.42
C GLN A 135 -0.38 -12.26 -8.79
N LYS A 136 0.39 -12.37 -9.88
CA LYS A 136 -0.15 -12.59 -11.24
C LYS A 136 -0.92 -13.90 -11.34
N GLY A 137 -0.38 -14.99 -10.77
CA GLY A 137 -1.04 -16.30 -10.73
C GLY A 137 -2.37 -16.27 -9.98
N ILE A 138 -2.38 -15.73 -8.75
CA ILE A 138 -3.61 -15.56 -7.95
C ILE A 138 -4.64 -14.74 -8.72
N LYS A 139 -4.23 -13.63 -9.34
CA LYS A 139 -5.13 -12.76 -10.12
C LYS A 139 -5.81 -13.51 -11.27
N ILE A 140 -5.11 -14.41 -11.95
CA ILE A 140 -5.68 -15.23 -13.03
C ILE A 140 -6.73 -16.22 -12.48
N ILE A 141 -6.38 -16.97 -11.42
CA ILE A 141 -7.29 -17.94 -10.78
C ILE A 141 -8.55 -17.23 -10.28
N CYS A 142 -8.37 -16.08 -9.62
CA CYS A 142 -9.49 -15.29 -9.12
C CYS A 142 -10.36 -14.75 -10.25
N ARG A 143 -9.77 -14.27 -11.35
CA ARG A 143 -10.53 -13.82 -12.54
C ARG A 143 -11.37 -14.95 -13.13
N GLN A 144 -10.76 -16.10 -13.40
CA GLN A 144 -11.48 -17.27 -13.95
C GLN A 144 -12.60 -17.72 -13.02
N GLY A 145 -12.32 -17.84 -11.72
CA GLY A 145 -13.33 -18.18 -10.72
C GLY A 145 -14.45 -17.15 -10.63
N THR A 146 -14.16 -15.86 -10.82
CA THR A 146 -15.18 -14.80 -10.86
C THR A 146 -16.09 -14.94 -12.08
N VAL A 147 -15.54 -15.28 -13.25
CA VAL A 147 -16.35 -15.54 -14.44
C VAL A 147 -17.27 -16.73 -14.21
N LEU A 148 -16.74 -17.85 -13.70
CA LEU A 148 -17.54 -19.02 -13.36
C LEU A 148 -18.64 -18.68 -12.35
N PHE A 149 -18.31 -17.91 -11.31
CA PHE A 149 -19.28 -17.43 -10.32
C PHE A 149 -20.44 -16.65 -10.95
N LEU A 150 -20.14 -15.72 -11.86
CA LEU A 150 -21.16 -14.94 -12.56
C LEU A 150 -22.04 -15.83 -13.47
N LEU A 151 -21.44 -16.80 -14.16
CA LEU A 151 -22.18 -17.77 -14.97
C LEU A 151 -23.09 -18.65 -14.10
N SER A 152 -22.61 -19.08 -12.94
CA SER A 152 -23.41 -19.87 -12.01
C SER A 152 -24.54 -19.09 -11.36
N LEU A 153 -24.41 -17.76 -11.20
CA LEU A 153 -25.52 -16.88 -10.84
C LEU A 153 -26.56 -16.78 -11.95
N TYR A 154 -26.11 -16.63 -13.21
CA TYR A 154 -26.98 -16.59 -14.39
C TYR A 154 -27.77 -17.89 -14.57
N GLU A 155 -27.11 -19.04 -14.41
CA GLU A 155 -27.72 -20.37 -14.52
C GLU A 155 -28.52 -20.80 -13.28
N HIS A 156 -28.63 -19.93 -12.27
CA HIS A 156 -29.30 -20.17 -10.99
C HIS A 156 -28.79 -21.42 -10.23
N GLU A 157 -27.54 -21.85 -10.48
CA GLU A 157 -26.94 -23.03 -9.83
C GLU A 157 -26.42 -22.72 -8.43
N ILE A 158 -26.05 -21.47 -8.17
CA ILE A 158 -25.67 -21.04 -6.82
C ILE A 158 -26.92 -20.62 -6.05
N HIS A 159 -27.36 -21.49 -5.15
CA HIS A 159 -28.33 -21.14 -4.13
C HIS A 159 -27.63 -20.56 -2.89
N PHE A 160 -27.29 -19.27 -2.92
CA PHE A 160 -27.03 -18.56 -1.68
C PHE A 160 -28.37 -18.40 -0.94
N GLN A 161 -28.61 -19.22 0.08
CA GLN A 161 -29.73 -19.03 1.02
C GLN A 161 -29.77 -17.62 1.65
N ASN A 162 -28.69 -16.83 1.50
CA ASN A 162 -28.57 -15.48 2.03
C ASN A 162 -27.94 -14.47 1.02
N TYR A 163 -28.26 -14.61 -0.29
CA TYR A 163 -27.70 -13.76 -1.36
C TYR A 163 -27.75 -12.28 -1.04
N TYR A 164 -28.89 -11.82 -0.51
CA TYR A 164 -29.08 -10.43 -0.12
C TYR A 164 -28.04 -9.99 0.91
N ASN A 165 -27.95 -10.70 2.04
CA ASN A 165 -27.04 -10.38 3.16
C ASN A 165 -25.56 -10.42 2.76
N THR A 166 -25.15 -11.39 1.93
CA THR A 166 -23.79 -11.47 1.42
C THR A 166 -23.47 -10.28 0.50
N THR A 167 -24.39 -9.95 -0.40
CA THR A 167 -24.24 -8.81 -1.33
C THR A 167 -24.23 -7.48 -0.58
N THR A 168 -25.06 -7.30 0.45
CA THR A 168 -25.05 -6.07 1.27
C THR A 168 -23.73 -5.92 2.03
N LYS A 169 -23.20 -7.01 2.59
CA LYS A 169 -21.90 -7.01 3.28
C LYS A 169 -20.73 -6.68 2.34
N LEU A 170 -20.75 -7.24 1.12
CA LEU A 170 -19.78 -6.92 0.07
C LEU A 170 -19.86 -5.44 -0.34
N GLY A 171 -21.07 -4.91 -0.53
CA GLY A 171 -21.29 -3.50 -0.83
C GLY A 171 -20.80 -2.58 0.27
N ALA A 172 -21.11 -2.87 1.53
CA ALA A 172 -20.62 -2.12 2.69
C ALA A 172 -19.08 -2.14 2.80
N PHE A 173 -18.48 -3.30 2.53
CA PHE A 173 -17.02 -3.45 2.51
C PHE A 173 -16.37 -2.61 1.40
N LEU A 174 -16.90 -2.65 0.17
CA LEU A 174 -16.41 -1.84 -0.94
C LEU A 174 -16.56 -0.34 -0.66
N LEU A 175 -17.66 0.06 -0.02
CA LEU A 175 -17.89 1.44 0.41
C LEU A 175 -16.84 1.88 1.43
N LEU A 176 -16.53 1.06 2.45
CA LEU A 176 -15.50 1.37 3.44
C LEU A 176 -14.12 1.51 2.79
N TYR A 177 -13.76 0.62 1.86
CA TYR A 177 -12.53 0.72 1.09
C TYR A 177 -12.47 2.03 0.28
N LEU A 178 -13.56 2.38 -0.40
CA LEU A 178 -13.66 3.63 -1.16
C LEU A 178 -13.51 4.87 -0.25
N VAL A 179 -14.20 4.88 0.89
CA VAL A 179 -14.12 5.97 1.87
C VAL A 179 -12.70 6.12 2.41
N SER A 180 -12.02 5.01 2.76
CA SER A 180 -10.61 5.06 3.18
C SER A 180 -9.70 5.63 2.09
N ASN A 181 -9.92 5.25 0.82
CA ASN A 181 -9.12 5.77 -0.30
C ASN A 181 -9.35 7.27 -0.54
N ILE A 182 -10.59 7.75 -0.39
CA ILE A 182 -10.91 9.18 -0.50
C ILE A 182 -10.30 9.95 0.68
N ALA A 183 -10.44 9.44 1.91
CA ALA A 183 -9.91 10.07 3.11
C ALA A 183 -8.38 10.21 3.06
N GLU A 184 -7.68 9.17 2.59
CA GLU A 184 -6.22 9.19 2.39
C GLU A 184 -5.82 10.32 1.42
N LYS A 185 -6.46 10.38 0.24
CA LYS A 185 -6.17 11.41 -0.77
C LYS A 185 -6.46 12.83 -0.25
N MET A 186 -7.57 13.02 0.46
CA MET A 186 -7.92 14.32 1.03
C MET A 186 -6.92 14.77 2.10
N LEU A 187 -6.57 13.88 3.03
CA LEU A 187 -5.58 14.16 4.08
C LEU A 187 -4.21 14.44 3.49
N PHE A 188 -3.77 13.64 2.52
CA PHE A 188 -2.48 13.85 1.87
C PHE A 188 -2.44 15.20 1.13
N LYS A 189 -3.48 15.53 0.34
CA LYS A 189 -3.58 16.84 -0.32
C LYS A 189 -3.57 18.01 0.67
N HIS A 190 -4.19 17.83 1.84
CA HIS A 190 -4.17 18.82 2.90
C HIS A 190 -2.76 19.02 3.48
N ILE A 191 -2.04 17.93 3.76
CA ILE A 191 -0.65 17.96 4.23
C ILE A 191 0.25 18.65 3.20
N VAL A 192 0.15 18.27 1.91
CA VAL A 192 0.92 18.89 0.81
C VAL A 192 0.72 20.40 0.81
N LYS A 193 -0.53 20.85 0.89
CA LYS A 193 -0.85 22.29 0.92
C LYS A 193 -0.22 23.01 2.11
N GLN A 194 -0.21 22.39 3.29
CA GLN A 194 0.41 22.97 4.48
C GLN A 194 1.93 23.03 4.37
N VAL A 195 2.57 21.92 3.97
CA VAL A 195 4.03 21.85 3.75
C VAL A 195 4.46 22.93 2.75
N PHE A 196 3.74 23.06 1.64
CA PHE A 196 4.07 24.02 0.59
C PHE A 196 3.81 25.47 0.99
N SER A 197 2.84 25.74 1.88
CA SER A 197 2.64 27.07 2.45
C SER A 197 3.75 27.52 3.40
N ASP A 198 4.53 26.57 3.90
CA ASP A 198 5.68 26.79 4.78
C ASP A 198 7.00 26.92 4.02
N ILE A 199 6.98 26.78 2.70
CA ILE A 199 8.13 27.01 1.84
C ILE A 199 8.12 28.46 1.35
N GLN A 200 9.22 29.16 1.57
CA GLN A 200 9.47 30.51 1.10
C GLN A 200 10.52 30.51 0.00
N LYS A 201 10.41 31.51 -0.88
CA LYS A 201 11.34 31.73 -1.99
C LYS A 201 12.36 32.77 -1.56
N GLU A 202 13.63 32.41 -1.59
CA GLU A 202 14.74 33.29 -1.22
C GLU A 202 15.75 33.39 -2.36
N SER A 203 16.37 34.57 -2.48
CA SER A 203 17.31 34.87 -3.56
C SER A 203 18.74 34.85 -3.02
N TYR A 204 19.55 33.95 -3.57
CA TYR A 204 20.94 33.75 -3.16
C TYR A 204 21.93 34.19 -4.22
N CYS A 205 23.09 34.65 -3.76
CA CYS A 205 24.26 34.84 -4.60
C CYS A 205 25.18 33.62 -4.42
N LEU A 206 25.22 32.72 -5.41
CA LEU A 206 26.08 31.53 -5.38
C LEU A 206 27.42 31.84 -6.04
N LYS A 207 28.51 31.57 -5.33
CA LYS A 207 29.87 31.67 -5.86
C LYS A 207 30.27 30.31 -6.43
N THR A 208 30.42 30.21 -7.75
CA THR A 208 30.82 28.99 -8.45
C THR A 208 32.25 29.12 -9.00
N PRO A 209 32.94 28.00 -9.35
CA PRO A 209 34.24 28.04 -10.02
C PRO A 209 34.24 28.81 -11.35
N TYR A 210 33.05 28.96 -11.96
CA TYR A 210 32.84 29.63 -13.25
C TYR A 210 32.38 31.10 -13.10
N GLY A 211 32.21 31.60 -11.87
CA GLY A 211 31.78 32.96 -11.59
C GLY A 211 30.70 33.07 -10.50
N ASN A 212 30.27 34.30 -10.21
CA ASN A 212 29.20 34.57 -9.24
C ASN A 212 27.84 34.56 -9.95
N LEU A 213 26.99 33.59 -9.60
CA LEU A 213 25.58 33.58 -9.97
C LEU A 213 24.81 34.48 -9.01
N LYS A 214 24.31 35.61 -9.50
CA LYS A 214 23.44 36.51 -8.73
C LYS A 214 21.99 36.14 -8.97
N ASN A 215 21.17 36.28 -7.93
CA ASN A 215 19.72 36.06 -7.97
C ASN A 215 19.30 34.61 -8.26
N VAL A 216 19.98 33.63 -7.68
CA VAL A 216 19.53 32.24 -7.74
C VAL A 216 18.38 32.07 -6.78
N GLU A 217 17.20 31.77 -7.32
CA GLU A 217 15.99 31.54 -6.53
C GLU A 217 16.03 30.14 -5.94
N LEU A 218 16.08 30.05 -4.61
CA LEU A 218 16.05 28.81 -3.85
C LEU A 218 14.78 28.77 -2.98
N PHE A 219 14.27 27.57 -2.74
CA PHE A 219 13.09 27.35 -1.91
C PHE A 219 13.51 26.78 -0.56
N LEU A 220 13.09 27.39 0.52
CA LEU A 220 13.48 27.01 1.88
C LEU A 220 12.26 26.92 2.77
N PHE A 221 12.29 26.04 3.76
CA PHE A 221 11.31 26.12 4.84
C PHE A 221 11.50 27.43 5.61
N LYS A 222 10.39 28.07 6.01
CA LYS A 222 10.44 29.20 6.95
C LYS A 222 11.14 28.76 8.24
N MET A 223 11.88 29.66 8.88
CA MET A 223 12.64 29.35 10.10
C MET A 223 11.77 28.82 11.25
N ASP A 224 10.49 29.19 11.30
CA ASP A 224 9.52 28.74 12.29
C ASP A 224 8.75 27.48 11.88
N SER A 225 8.98 26.96 10.66
CA SER A 225 8.26 25.80 10.14
C SER A 225 8.45 24.57 11.04
N LYS A 226 7.33 23.92 11.32
CA LYS A 226 7.30 22.66 12.06
C LYS A 226 7.30 21.44 11.14
N TRP A 227 7.24 21.64 9.82
CA TRP A 227 7.24 20.55 8.85
C TRP A 227 8.62 20.00 8.53
N ASP A 228 9.68 20.80 8.66
CA ASP A 228 11.07 20.40 8.38
C ASP A 228 11.49 19.12 9.11
N LYS A 229 11.07 18.92 10.37
CA LYS A 229 11.34 17.69 11.14
C LYS A 229 10.68 16.41 10.60
N TYR A 230 9.67 16.54 9.74
CA TYR A 230 8.87 15.44 9.19
C TYR A 230 9.08 15.23 7.69
N ILE A 231 9.88 16.07 7.05
CA ILE A 231 10.19 15.97 5.63
C ILE A 231 11.66 15.60 5.50
N TYR A 232 11.97 14.68 4.58
CA TYR A 232 13.35 14.39 4.22
C TYR A 232 13.49 14.33 2.71
N ARG A 233 14.69 14.51 2.18
CA ARG A 233 14.93 14.44 0.74
C ARG A 233 15.02 12.99 0.29
N SER A 234 14.32 12.64 -0.80
CA SER A 234 14.39 11.27 -1.34
C SER A 234 15.83 10.96 -1.73
N LYS A 235 16.32 9.79 -1.32
CA LYS A 235 17.66 9.30 -1.73
C LYS A 235 17.67 8.82 -3.18
N GLU A 236 16.51 8.63 -3.82
CA GLU A 236 16.42 8.00 -5.14
C GLU A 236 16.67 8.97 -6.31
N VAL A 237 16.57 10.28 -6.12
CA VAL A 237 16.92 11.29 -7.16
C VAL A 237 18.41 11.64 -7.19
N PHE A 238 19.24 10.85 -6.53
CA PHE A 238 20.69 10.88 -6.75
C PHE A 238 21.11 10.33 -8.12
N LEU A 239 20.19 9.77 -8.93
CA LEU A 239 20.55 9.04 -10.15
C LEU A 239 19.97 9.58 -11.47
N THR A 240 19.00 10.51 -11.47
CA THR A 240 18.33 10.93 -12.72
C THR A 240 18.31 12.44 -12.99
N GLY A 241 18.86 13.27 -12.10
CA GLY A 241 19.06 14.70 -12.34
C GLY A 241 20.50 15.09 -12.03
N SER A 242 21.31 15.29 -13.06
CA SER A 242 22.70 15.73 -12.94
C SER A 242 22.79 17.15 -12.40
N TYR A 243 22.64 17.32 -11.09
CA TYR A 243 23.07 18.54 -10.42
C TYR A 243 24.60 18.58 -10.45
N ASN A 244 25.16 19.76 -10.72
CA ASN A 244 26.58 19.97 -10.50
C ASN A 244 26.88 19.80 -8.99
N GLU A 245 27.96 19.10 -8.62
CA GLU A 245 28.39 18.88 -7.24
C GLU A 245 28.38 20.18 -6.41
N THR A 246 28.77 21.31 -7.00
CA THR A 246 28.74 22.62 -6.32
C THR A 246 27.33 23.07 -5.95
N LEU A 247 26.33 22.82 -6.81
CA LEU A 247 24.93 23.13 -6.51
C LEU A 247 24.40 22.16 -5.45
N GLN A 248 24.82 20.90 -5.50
CA GLN A 248 24.44 19.88 -4.52
C GLN A 248 24.97 20.21 -3.12
N GLU A 249 26.24 20.54 -2.99
CA GLU A 249 26.84 21.01 -1.73
C GLU A 249 26.11 22.26 -1.23
N SER A 250 25.83 23.23 -2.12
CA SER A 250 25.11 24.45 -1.77
C SER A 250 23.68 24.16 -1.28
N LEU A 251 22.94 23.25 -1.93
CA LEU A 251 21.58 22.87 -1.54
C LEU A 251 21.57 22.11 -0.20
N TYR A 252 22.62 21.34 0.08
CA TYR A 252 22.77 20.63 1.35
C TYR A 252 23.11 21.59 2.49
N ASP A 253 24.09 22.46 2.29
CA ASP A 253 24.56 23.42 3.30
C ASP A 253 23.48 24.47 3.65
N THR A 254 22.65 24.85 2.69
CA THR A 254 21.58 25.84 2.89
C THR A 254 20.25 25.23 3.34
N GLY A 255 20.08 23.91 3.23
CA GLY A 255 18.77 23.27 3.41
C GLY A 255 17.78 23.57 2.28
N ALA A 256 18.21 24.21 1.19
CA ALA A 256 17.35 24.62 0.07
C ALA A 256 16.88 23.46 -0.81
N ILE A 257 15.61 23.50 -1.17
CA ILE A 257 14.92 22.57 -2.07
C ILE A 257 14.97 23.13 -3.49
N PHE A 258 15.38 22.29 -4.44
CA PHE A 258 15.36 22.65 -5.86
C PHE A 258 13.99 22.39 -6.49
N ASN A 259 13.71 23.07 -7.61
CA ASN A 259 12.48 22.85 -8.36
C ASN A 259 12.39 21.39 -8.86
N ASN A 260 11.24 20.75 -8.66
CA ASN A 260 10.94 19.35 -8.94
C ASN A 260 11.76 18.32 -8.14
N GLU A 261 12.38 18.73 -7.04
CA GLU A 261 13.03 17.79 -6.12
C GLU A 261 11.95 17.01 -5.33
N PRO A 262 11.97 15.66 -5.36
CA PRO A 262 11.07 14.88 -4.52
C PRO A 262 11.53 14.91 -3.07
N MET A 263 10.63 15.40 -2.24
CA MET A 263 10.71 15.27 -0.81
C MET A 263 9.86 14.08 -0.37
N VAL A 264 10.15 13.53 0.79
CA VAL A 264 9.44 12.37 1.33
C VAL A 264 8.86 12.74 2.69
N LEU A 265 7.58 12.45 2.85
CA LEU A 265 6.91 12.54 4.15
C LEU A 265 7.37 11.40 5.05
N LYS A 266 7.91 11.73 6.22
CA LYS A 266 8.28 10.76 7.24
C LYS A 266 7.03 10.23 7.93
N ASP A 267 6.52 9.12 7.42
CA ASP A 267 5.40 8.38 7.99
C ASP A 267 5.82 6.95 8.42
N PHE A 268 4.90 6.19 9.02
CA PHE A 268 5.23 4.86 9.56
C PHE A 268 5.35 3.77 8.48
N PHE A 269 4.84 4.00 7.28
CA PHE A 269 4.73 2.99 6.23
C PHE A 269 5.68 3.21 5.05
N GLY A 270 6.31 4.39 4.93
CA GLY A 270 7.10 4.83 3.76
C GLY A 270 6.27 4.88 2.46
N ASP A 271 6.68 5.50 1.37
CA ASP A 271 7.18 6.87 1.21
C ASP A 271 6.10 7.60 0.41
N TYR A 272 5.56 8.71 0.93
CA TYR A 272 4.83 9.64 0.07
C TYR A 272 5.84 10.60 -0.54
N GLU A 273 6.09 10.45 -1.83
CA GLU A 273 6.87 11.43 -2.57
C GLU A 273 6.03 12.68 -2.82
N LEU A 274 6.53 13.78 -2.28
CA LEU A 274 6.07 15.14 -2.44
C LEU A 274 6.97 15.79 -3.48
N VAL A 275 6.55 15.83 -4.74
CA VAL A 275 7.29 16.55 -5.78
C VAL A 275 7.00 18.04 -5.64
N TRP A 276 8.02 18.83 -5.30
CA TRP A 276 7.88 20.30 -5.27
C TRP A 276 7.84 20.85 -6.69
N ASN A 277 6.68 21.23 -7.20
CA ASN A 277 6.58 21.93 -8.49
C ASN A 277 5.91 23.31 -8.30
N PRO A 278 6.67 24.42 -8.38
CA PRO A 278 6.14 25.77 -8.22
C PRO A 278 5.11 26.14 -9.31
N LYS A 279 5.06 25.42 -10.44
CA LYS A 279 4.00 25.59 -11.45
C LYS A 279 2.65 25.00 -11.00
N GLN A 280 2.64 23.99 -10.14
CA GLN A 280 1.41 23.41 -9.57
C GLN A 280 0.68 24.37 -8.62
N LEU A 281 1.36 25.41 -8.13
CA LEU A 281 0.80 26.45 -7.27
C LEU A 281 0.14 27.60 -8.06
N SER A 282 0.38 27.70 -9.37
CA SER A 282 -0.46 28.54 -10.23
C SER A 282 -1.77 27.77 -10.48
N GLU A 283 -2.92 28.38 -10.16
CA GLU A 283 -4.25 27.75 -10.02
C GLU A 283 -4.82 27.05 -11.29
N GLN A 284 -4.00 26.70 -12.27
CA GLN A 284 -4.39 26.00 -13.50
C GLN A 284 -3.67 24.64 -13.72
N GLY A 285 -2.69 24.27 -12.86
CA GLY A 285 -1.90 23.04 -13.04
C GLY A 285 -2.30 21.83 -12.18
N ALA A 286 -3.19 22.00 -11.19
CA ALA A 286 -3.44 20.98 -10.17
C ALA A 286 -4.43 19.87 -10.56
N GLU A 287 -4.99 19.92 -11.78
CA GLU A 287 -5.93 18.90 -12.27
C GLU A 287 -5.27 17.82 -13.15
N ASN A 288 -4.09 18.08 -13.69
CA ASN A 288 -3.42 17.16 -14.61
C ASN A 288 -1.98 16.93 -14.12
N GLU A 289 -1.68 15.72 -13.65
CA GLU A 289 -0.36 15.16 -13.25
C GLU A 289 -0.27 14.69 -11.79
N PHE A 290 -1.22 13.85 -11.37
CA PHE A 290 -0.92 12.80 -10.40
C PHE A 290 -0.72 11.51 -11.19
N ALA A 291 0.36 11.44 -11.96
CA ALA A 291 0.82 10.17 -12.50
C ALA A 291 1.40 9.38 -11.32
N GLU A 292 0.72 8.32 -10.92
CA GLU A 292 1.32 7.23 -10.16
C GLU A 292 2.61 6.84 -10.89
N VAL A 293 3.77 7.01 -10.25
CA VAL A 293 4.99 6.38 -10.73
C VAL A 293 4.77 4.87 -10.62
N HIS A 294 4.70 4.21 -11.78
CA HIS A 294 4.39 2.78 -11.94
C HIS A 294 5.47 1.85 -11.38
#